data_AF-A0A0M8TAE2-F1
#
_entry.id   AF-A0A0M8TAE2-F1
#
_cell.length_a   1.000
_cell.length_b   1.000
_cell.length_c   1.000
_cell.angle_alpha   90.00
_cell.angle_beta   90.00
_cell.angle_gamma   90.00
#
_symmetry.space_group_name_H-M   'P 1'
#
loop_
_entity.id
_entity.type
_entity.pdbx_description
1 polymer ?
#
loop_
_entity_poly.entity_id
_entity_poly.type
_entity_poly.pdbx_seq_one_letter_code
_entity_poly.pdbx_strand_id
1 'polypeptide(L)'
;MHAVRRAVDEDALHAPVPPRVRVERTRPGGSGDYACAVALQLAGPAALPALEVARILRDRVAAEPGVGRVEITGPGFLSFTLAAPAESDRAVLTAVREQGLAYGHGDALRDRILQFHHAREVRAAVTAHAVRRLVLAQGARVRTSCEAEPDPDWARLGVTVDAYGTPPAPLTGIRPVPAGATAAELLERLGPDAARWGLLRAAGHDRAALGPDLLVQGEANPLFRVRYAHARARALTRGAAALGFTAETPARGEDPAAHLAHHPAARPLLDLIADHPAVLLAGARHRAPDRVARQLEAVAHAFFDFHDACPPLPAGDEKPSAAHRSRLALAEAAGTVLAGGLSLLGIRAPEHL
;
A
#
# COMPACT_ATOMS: atom_id res chain seq x y z
N MET A 1 18.28 -1.13 -2.77
CA MET A 1 18.24 -2.52 -3.28
C MET A 1 17.84 -2.57 -4.75
N HIS A 2 16.75 -1.90 -5.15
CA HIS A 2 16.31 -1.82 -6.55
C HIS A 2 17.41 -1.30 -7.49
N ALA A 3 18.04 -0.16 -7.17
CA ALA A 3 19.19 0.34 -7.93
C ALA A 3 20.36 -0.66 -8.15
N VAL A 4 20.67 -1.51 -7.15
CA VAL A 4 21.74 -2.53 -7.28
C VAL A 4 21.30 -3.68 -8.16
N ARG A 5 20.06 -4.18 -8.00
CA ARG A 5 19.50 -5.22 -8.86
C ARG A 5 19.45 -4.75 -10.31
N ARG A 6 18.95 -3.55 -10.53
CA ARG A 6 18.88 -2.93 -11.85
C ARG A 6 20.26 -2.79 -12.49
N ALA A 7 21.30 -2.43 -11.73
CA ALA A 7 22.67 -2.36 -12.25
C ALA A 7 23.20 -3.74 -12.69
N VAL A 8 22.85 -4.81 -11.96
CA VAL A 8 23.22 -6.19 -12.32
C VAL A 8 22.41 -6.70 -13.51
N ASP A 9 21.10 -6.44 -13.53
CA ASP A 9 20.18 -6.89 -14.59
C ASP A 9 20.49 -6.21 -15.94
N GLU A 10 20.95 -4.96 -15.92
CA GLU A 10 21.38 -4.19 -17.11
C GLU A 10 22.83 -4.48 -17.53
N ASP A 11 23.49 -5.46 -16.90
CA ASP A 11 24.89 -5.83 -17.13
C ASP A 11 25.90 -4.69 -16.89
N ALA A 12 25.48 -3.65 -16.18
CA ALA A 12 26.31 -2.49 -15.84
C ALA A 12 27.17 -2.73 -14.60
N LEU A 13 26.88 -3.78 -13.82
CA LEU A 13 27.66 -4.18 -12.66
C LEU A 13 27.66 -5.71 -12.52
N HIS A 14 28.80 -6.36 -12.75
CA HIS A 14 28.92 -7.81 -12.57
C HIS A 14 29.27 -8.18 -11.12
N ALA A 15 28.28 -8.13 -10.22
CA ALA A 15 28.45 -8.53 -8.82
C ALA A 15 27.20 -9.23 -8.28
N PRO A 16 27.33 -10.14 -7.31
CA PRO A 16 26.17 -10.72 -6.64
C PRO A 16 25.40 -9.62 -5.90
N VAL A 17 24.07 -9.60 -6.10
CA VAL A 17 23.19 -8.67 -5.38
C VAL A 17 23.23 -9.02 -3.89
N PRO A 18 23.60 -8.08 -3.00
CA PRO A 18 23.72 -8.35 -1.58
C PRO A 18 22.33 -8.60 -0.98
N PRO A 19 22.20 -9.50 0.02
CA PRO A 19 20.89 -9.83 0.62
C PRO A 19 20.30 -8.65 1.40
N ARG A 20 21.15 -7.73 1.89
CA ARG A 20 20.74 -6.52 2.60
C ARG A 20 21.72 -5.39 2.32
N VAL A 21 21.18 -4.19 2.11
CA VAL A 21 21.93 -2.95 2.02
C VAL A 21 21.64 -2.13 3.28
N ARG A 22 22.68 -1.68 3.98
CA ARG A 22 22.54 -0.85 5.19
C ARG A 22 22.65 0.62 4.79
N VAL A 23 21.66 1.40 5.21
CA VAL A 23 21.59 2.86 5.04
C VAL A 23 21.54 3.45 6.44
N GLU A 24 22.41 4.41 6.72
CA GLU A 24 22.57 5.03 8.03
C GLU A 24 22.36 6.53 7.93
N ARG A 25 21.88 7.17 9.00
CA ARG A 25 21.86 8.63 9.06
C ARG A 25 23.28 9.16 9.10
N THR A 26 23.52 10.21 8.33
CA THR A 26 24.81 10.90 8.34
C THR A 26 25.03 11.55 9.71
N ARG A 27 26.26 11.49 10.21
CA ARG A 27 26.62 12.13 11.49
C ARG A 27 26.53 13.66 11.34
N PRO A 28 26.29 14.41 12.44
CA PRO A 28 26.33 15.87 12.41
C PRO A 28 27.64 16.38 11.76
N GLY A 29 27.52 17.22 10.73
CA GLY A 29 28.65 17.74 9.95
C GLY A 29 29.05 16.92 8.72
N GLY A 30 28.39 15.79 8.43
CA GLY A 30 28.56 15.06 7.17
C GLY A 30 27.60 15.50 6.05
N SER A 31 27.84 15.02 4.83
CA SER A 31 27.06 15.34 3.63
C SER A 31 25.81 14.47 3.47
N GLY A 32 24.67 15.10 3.20
CA GLY A 32 23.38 14.45 2.99
C GLY A 32 22.71 13.94 4.29
N ASP A 33 21.45 13.54 4.19
CA ASP A 33 20.63 13.02 5.30
C ASP A 33 21.02 11.58 5.68
N TYR A 34 21.40 10.79 4.66
CA TYR A 34 21.74 9.38 4.81
C TYR A 34 23.00 9.03 4.04
N ALA A 35 23.68 7.96 4.44
CA ALA A 35 24.85 7.41 3.77
C ALA A 35 24.77 5.88 3.64
N CYS A 36 25.37 5.35 2.57
CA CYS A 36 25.47 3.92 2.31
C CYS A 36 26.85 3.52 1.80
N ALA A 37 27.39 2.44 2.36
CA ALA A 37 28.69 1.87 1.99
C ALA A 37 28.61 0.75 0.94
N VAL A 38 27.47 0.58 0.26
CA VAL A 38 27.23 -0.58 -0.61
C VAL A 38 28.24 -0.69 -1.77
N ALA A 39 28.73 0.43 -2.30
CA ALA A 39 29.71 0.40 -3.38
C ALA A 39 31.06 -0.18 -2.94
N LEU A 40 31.47 0.06 -1.68
CA LEU A 40 32.68 -0.54 -1.09
C LEU A 40 32.53 -2.06 -0.95
N GLN A 41 31.34 -2.54 -0.63
CA GLN A 41 31.04 -3.97 -0.51
C GLN A 41 31.03 -4.67 -1.87
N LEU A 42 30.61 -3.97 -2.93
CA LEU A 42 30.48 -4.51 -4.28
C LEU A 42 31.74 -4.36 -5.13
N ALA A 43 32.67 -3.49 -4.76
CA ALA A 43 33.93 -3.26 -5.48
C ALA A 43 34.74 -4.54 -5.72
N GLY A 44 34.96 -5.33 -4.66
CA GLY A 44 35.71 -6.59 -4.73
C GLY A 44 35.05 -7.60 -5.68
N PRO A 45 33.78 -7.99 -5.45
CA PRO A 45 33.07 -8.90 -6.34
C PRO A 45 32.93 -8.41 -7.78
N ALA A 46 32.82 -7.10 -8.00
CA ALA A 46 32.73 -6.49 -9.34
C ALA A 46 34.07 -6.36 -10.06
N ALA A 47 35.20 -6.60 -9.38
CA ALA A 47 36.54 -6.28 -9.86
C ALA A 47 36.70 -4.83 -10.35
N LEU A 48 35.97 -3.89 -9.73
CA LEU A 48 35.97 -2.47 -10.07
C LEU A 48 36.40 -1.62 -8.85
N PRO A 49 37.05 -0.46 -9.06
CA PRO A 49 37.26 0.51 -8.00
C PRO A 49 35.92 0.92 -7.34
N ALA A 50 35.90 1.06 -6.01
CA ALA A 50 34.67 1.42 -5.28
C ALA A 50 34.04 2.74 -5.74
N LEU A 51 34.86 3.71 -6.16
CA LEU A 51 34.38 4.97 -6.75
C LEU A 51 33.65 4.75 -8.07
N GLU A 52 34.08 3.80 -8.88
CA GLU A 52 33.44 3.47 -10.16
C GLU A 52 32.10 2.77 -9.94
N VAL A 53 32.07 1.79 -9.00
CA VAL A 53 30.81 1.18 -8.55
C VAL A 53 29.85 2.23 -7.98
N ALA A 54 30.36 3.18 -7.19
CA ALA A 54 29.54 4.27 -6.65
C ALA A 54 28.96 5.16 -7.77
N ARG A 55 29.72 5.46 -8.82
CA ARG A 55 29.23 6.22 -9.99
C ARG A 55 28.13 5.48 -10.73
N ILE A 56 28.30 4.17 -10.98
CA ILE A 56 27.31 3.32 -11.63
C ILE A 56 25.99 3.30 -10.83
N LEU A 57 26.08 3.24 -9.51
CA LEU A 57 24.92 3.22 -8.62
C LEU A 57 24.29 4.60 -8.44
N ARG A 58 25.08 5.69 -8.43
CA ARG A 58 24.60 7.06 -8.20
C ARG A 58 23.44 7.43 -9.11
N ASP A 59 23.59 7.23 -10.42
CA ASP A 59 22.59 7.68 -11.39
C ASP A 59 21.29 6.87 -11.26
N ARG A 60 21.40 5.59 -10.91
CA ARG A 60 20.24 4.72 -10.66
C ARG A 60 19.54 5.07 -9.37
N VAL A 61 20.28 5.38 -8.31
CA VAL A 61 19.70 5.81 -7.02
C VAL A 61 19.09 7.21 -7.14
N ALA A 62 19.69 8.11 -7.92
CA ALA A 62 19.14 9.44 -8.16
C ALA A 62 17.82 9.40 -8.96
N ALA A 63 17.54 8.30 -9.67
CA ALA A 63 16.28 8.07 -10.35
C ALA A 63 15.19 7.44 -9.44
N GLU A 64 15.52 7.08 -8.20
CA GLU A 64 14.55 6.52 -7.25
C GLU A 64 13.66 7.63 -6.68
N PRO A 65 12.33 7.42 -6.61
CA PRO A 65 11.41 8.39 -6.00
C PRO A 65 11.81 8.75 -4.56
N GLY A 66 11.78 10.04 -4.22
CA GLY A 66 12.10 10.55 -2.89
C GLY A 66 13.58 10.88 -2.65
N VAL A 67 14.47 10.56 -3.60
CA VAL A 67 15.88 10.97 -3.55
C VAL A 67 16.06 12.29 -4.30
N GLY A 68 16.45 13.35 -3.60
CA GLY A 68 16.66 14.67 -4.19
C GLY A 68 18.05 14.83 -4.79
N ARG A 69 19.07 14.38 -4.06
CA ARG A 69 20.46 14.46 -4.51
C ARG A 69 21.26 13.26 -4.02
N VAL A 70 22.15 12.76 -4.86
CA VAL A 70 23.12 11.72 -4.51
C VAL A 70 24.52 12.23 -4.75
N GLU A 71 25.34 12.25 -3.71
CA GLU A 71 26.75 12.58 -3.75
C GLU A 71 27.60 11.35 -3.47
N ILE A 72 28.79 11.29 -4.06
CA ILE A 72 29.79 10.26 -3.72
C ILE A 72 30.80 10.91 -2.79
N THR A 73 30.95 10.35 -1.59
CA THR A 73 31.84 10.88 -0.56
C THR A 73 32.92 9.89 -0.15
N GLY A 74 34.09 10.43 0.20
CA GLY A 74 35.25 9.64 0.61
C GLY A 74 35.64 8.55 -0.42
N PRO A 75 35.94 7.32 0.02
CA PRO A 75 36.43 6.25 -0.85
C PRO A 75 35.34 5.55 -1.69
N GLY A 76 34.08 5.98 -1.61
CA GLY A 76 32.95 5.34 -2.33
C GLY A 76 31.66 5.22 -1.51
N PHE A 77 31.42 6.11 -0.55
CA PHE A 77 30.12 6.20 0.11
C PHE A 77 29.13 6.93 -0.79
N LEU A 78 27.89 6.45 -0.82
CA LEU A 78 26.79 7.18 -1.43
C LEU A 78 26.07 7.96 -0.33
N SER A 79 26.17 9.28 -0.36
CA SER A 79 25.45 10.21 0.50
C SER A 79 24.18 10.69 -0.22
N PHE A 80 23.03 10.60 0.45
CA PHE A 80 21.72 10.93 -0.11
C PHE A 80 21.14 12.13 0.63
N THR A 81 20.67 13.13 -0.11
CA THR A 81 19.74 14.13 0.38
C THR A 81 18.36 13.74 -0.14
N LEU A 82 17.38 13.64 0.75
CA LEU A 82 16.01 13.37 0.35
C LEU A 82 15.46 14.55 -0.44
N ALA A 83 14.54 14.28 -1.37
CA ALA A 83 13.86 15.34 -2.08
C ALA A 83 13.14 16.24 -1.07
N ALA A 84 13.00 17.54 -1.38
CA ALA A 84 12.19 18.42 -0.56
C ALA A 84 10.80 17.78 -0.39
N PRO A 85 10.19 17.80 0.81
CA PRO A 85 8.94 17.07 1.08
C PRO A 85 7.86 17.29 0.02
N ALA A 86 7.75 18.52 -0.48
CA ALA A 86 6.85 18.90 -1.56
C ALA A 86 7.02 18.11 -2.88
N GLU A 87 8.26 17.80 -3.30
CA GLU A 87 8.50 17.04 -4.53
C GLU A 87 8.20 15.55 -4.36
N SER A 88 8.52 14.98 -3.18
CA SER A 88 8.19 13.60 -2.82
C SER A 88 6.68 13.39 -2.72
N ASP A 89 5.98 14.29 -2.02
CA ASP A 89 4.52 14.23 -1.86
C ASP A 89 3.81 14.33 -3.21
N ARG A 90 4.31 15.21 -4.09
CA ARG A 90 3.81 15.33 -5.45
C ARG A 90 3.99 14.05 -6.26
N ALA A 91 5.13 13.39 -6.15
CA ALA A 91 5.38 12.13 -6.84
C ALA A 91 4.40 11.04 -6.38
N VAL A 92 4.11 10.98 -5.07
CA VAL A 92 3.11 10.05 -4.50
C VAL A 92 1.72 10.34 -5.07
N LEU A 93 1.24 11.59 -5.02
CA LEU A 93 -0.09 11.95 -5.54
C LEU A 93 -0.21 11.69 -7.04
N THR A 94 0.85 11.96 -7.81
CA THR A 94 0.91 11.67 -9.25
C THR A 94 0.80 10.17 -9.50
N ALA A 95 1.57 9.35 -8.77
CA ALA A 95 1.55 7.89 -8.90
C ALA A 95 0.18 7.30 -8.56
N VAL A 96 -0.49 7.79 -7.51
CA VAL A 96 -1.84 7.34 -7.14
C VAL A 96 -2.83 7.67 -8.25
N ARG A 97 -2.76 8.88 -8.82
CA ARG A 97 -3.65 9.30 -9.91
C ARG A 97 -3.46 8.46 -11.18
N GLU A 98 -2.21 8.18 -11.56
CA GLU A 98 -1.88 7.41 -12.76
C GLU A 98 -2.21 5.92 -12.62
N GLN A 99 -1.94 5.34 -11.46
CA GLN A 99 -2.14 3.91 -11.21
C GLN A 99 -3.58 3.59 -10.78
N GLY A 100 -4.32 4.57 -10.25
CA GLY A 100 -5.69 4.40 -9.77
C GLY A 100 -5.78 3.30 -8.71
N LEU A 101 -6.74 2.38 -8.88
CA LEU A 101 -6.94 1.25 -7.97
C LEU A 101 -5.77 0.26 -7.95
N ALA A 102 -4.88 0.31 -8.94
CA ALA A 102 -3.67 -0.50 -8.98
C ALA A 102 -2.49 0.15 -8.23
N TYR A 103 -2.68 1.32 -7.58
CA TYR A 103 -1.61 1.95 -6.82
C TYR A 103 -1.07 1.02 -5.72
N GLY A 104 0.25 0.84 -5.71
CA GLY A 104 0.95 -0.08 -4.82
C GLY A 104 1.00 -1.54 -5.28
N HIS A 105 0.40 -1.86 -6.43
CA HIS A 105 0.70 -3.09 -7.15
C HIS A 105 2.15 -3.03 -7.65
N GLY A 106 2.79 -4.19 -7.77
CA GLY A 106 4.18 -4.29 -8.17
C GLY A 106 4.52 -5.65 -8.74
N ASP A 107 5.81 -5.87 -8.98
CA ASP A 107 6.35 -7.08 -9.59
C ASP A 107 7.35 -7.80 -8.67
N ALA A 108 7.41 -7.43 -7.39
CA ALA A 108 8.39 -7.95 -6.43
C ALA A 108 8.33 -9.48 -6.24
N LEU A 109 7.24 -10.13 -6.65
CA LEU A 109 7.04 -11.57 -6.63
C LEU A 109 6.84 -12.18 -8.03
N ARG A 110 7.14 -11.46 -9.13
CA ARG A 110 6.84 -11.88 -10.52
C ARG A 110 7.33 -13.27 -10.92
N ASP A 111 8.49 -13.67 -10.41
CA ASP A 111 9.12 -14.96 -10.74
C ASP A 111 8.75 -16.07 -9.72
N ARG A 112 7.76 -15.82 -8.85
CA ARG A 112 7.32 -16.76 -7.83
C ARG A 112 6.04 -17.47 -8.26
N ILE A 113 6.07 -18.79 -8.16
CA ILE A 113 4.89 -19.65 -8.21
C ILE A 113 4.59 -20.10 -6.78
N LEU A 114 3.48 -19.62 -6.22
CA LEU A 114 3.06 -19.89 -4.85
C LEU A 114 1.89 -20.87 -4.83
N GLN A 115 1.92 -21.81 -3.91
CA GLN A 115 0.84 -22.76 -3.70
C GLN A 115 0.47 -22.75 -2.23
N PHE A 116 -0.79 -22.43 -1.94
CA PHE A 116 -1.33 -22.38 -0.60
C PHE A 116 -2.36 -23.48 -0.39
N HIS A 117 -2.37 -24.03 0.82
CA HIS A 117 -3.32 -25.02 1.26
C HIS A 117 -3.95 -24.57 2.59
N HIS A 118 -5.27 -24.72 2.72
CA HIS A 118 -5.98 -24.26 3.92
C HIS A 118 -7.05 -25.27 4.37
N ALA A 119 -7.46 -25.16 5.63
CA ALA A 119 -8.52 -25.98 6.19
C ALA A 119 -9.86 -25.71 5.48
N ARG A 120 -10.77 -26.68 5.49
CA ARG A 120 -12.16 -26.48 5.03
C ARG A 120 -12.96 -25.66 6.05
N GLU A 121 -12.59 -24.40 6.21
CA GLU A 121 -13.11 -23.47 7.21
C GLU A 121 -13.21 -22.06 6.59
N VAL A 122 -14.28 -21.31 6.92
CA VAL A 122 -14.64 -20.08 6.22
C VAL A 122 -13.59 -18.98 6.34
N ARG A 123 -12.99 -18.78 7.53
CA ARG A 123 -11.95 -17.76 7.69
C ARG A 123 -10.69 -18.14 6.94
N ALA A 124 -10.30 -19.40 6.97
CA ALA A 124 -9.17 -19.92 6.22
C ALA A 124 -9.35 -19.69 4.72
N ALA A 125 -10.55 -19.94 4.18
CA ALA A 125 -10.90 -19.72 2.78
C ALA A 125 -10.89 -18.23 2.40
N VAL A 126 -11.52 -17.36 3.20
CA VAL A 126 -11.53 -15.90 2.97
C VAL A 126 -10.12 -15.32 3.06
N THR A 127 -9.32 -15.75 4.04
CA THR A 127 -7.91 -15.35 4.21
C THR A 127 -7.08 -15.80 3.02
N ALA A 128 -7.21 -17.06 2.58
CA ALA A 128 -6.49 -17.57 1.43
C ALA A 128 -6.84 -16.81 0.15
N HIS A 129 -8.11 -16.45 -0.04
CA HIS A 129 -8.52 -15.63 -1.17
C HIS A 129 -7.95 -14.20 -1.12
N ALA A 130 -7.93 -13.56 0.06
CA ALA A 130 -7.32 -12.23 0.21
C ALA A 130 -5.80 -12.29 -0.03
N VAL A 131 -5.11 -13.31 0.49
CA VAL A 131 -3.68 -13.54 0.23
C VAL A 131 -3.44 -13.79 -1.25
N ARG A 132 -4.28 -14.57 -1.93
CA ARG A 132 -4.23 -14.78 -3.39
C ARG A 132 -4.28 -13.44 -4.14
N ARG A 133 -5.22 -12.56 -3.80
CA ARG A 133 -5.32 -11.21 -4.40
C ARG A 133 -4.06 -10.38 -4.15
N LEU A 134 -3.53 -10.40 -2.93
CA LEU A 134 -2.32 -9.66 -2.58
C LEU A 134 -1.08 -10.16 -3.33
N VAL A 135 -0.86 -11.47 -3.44
CA VAL A 135 0.32 -11.99 -4.15
C VAL A 135 0.20 -11.77 -5.67
N LEU A 136 -1.01 -11.86 -6.24
CA LEU A 136 -1.27 -11.51 -7.65
C LEU A 136 -0.97 -10.04 -7.92
N ALA A 137 -1.38 -9.15 -7.01
CA ALA A 137 -1.09 -7.72 -7.08
C ALA A 137 0.43 -7.40 -7.00
N GLN A 138 1.24 -8.35 -6.54
CA GLN A 138 2.71 -8.25 -6.50
C GLN A 138 3.39 -9.07 -7.61
N GLY A 139 2.64 -9.51 -8.62
CA GLY A 139 3.12 -10.17 -9.83
C GLY A 139 3.24 -11.69 -9.75
N ALA A 140 3.03 -12.31 -8.58
CA ALA A 140 3.20 -13.76 -8.43
C ALA A 140 2.13 -14.55 -9.21
N ARG A 141 2.47 -15.78 -9.60
CA ARG A 141 1.48 -16.79 -9.95
C ARG A 141 1.11 -17.56 -8.69
N VAL A 142 -0.18 -17.83 -8.49
CA VAL A 142 -0.65 -18.48 -7.25
C VAL A 142 -1.76 -19.49 -7.53
N ARG A 143 -1.73 -20.60 -6.80
CA ARG A 143 -2.84 -21.53 -6.66
C ARG A 143 -3.22 -21.71 -5.21
N THR A 144 -4.51 -21.82 -4.93
CA THR A 144 -5.07 -22.07 -3.60
C THR A 144 -5.86 -23.37 -3.61
N SER A 145 -5.64 -24.21 -2.60
CA SER A 145 -6.35 -25.47 -2.40
C SER A 145 -6.88 -25.61 -0.97
N CYS A 146 -7.87 -26.46 -0.76
CA CYS A 146 -8.42 -26.74 0.56
C CYS A 146 -8.51 -28.24 0.88
N GLU A 147 -8.60 -28.58 2.16
CA GLU A 147 -8.52 -29.98 2.64
C GLU A 147 -9.63 -30.90 2.09
N ALA A 148 -10.82 -30.37 1.84
CA ALA A 148 -11.99 -31.11 1.35
C ALA A 148 -12.88 -30.22 0.47
N GLU A 149 -13.94 -30.78 -0.13
CA GLU A 149 -14.83 -30.09 -1.06
C GLU A 149 -15.26 -28.70 -0.51
N PRO A 150 -15.07 -27.59 -1.25
CA PRO A 150 -15.41 -26.25 -0.78
C PRO A 150 -16.86 -26.14 -0.34
N ASP A 151 -17.12 -25.33 0.69
CA ASP A 151 -18.48 -24.93 1.04
C ASP A 151 -19.08 -24.07 -0.09
N PRO A 152 -20.24 -24.41 -0.66
CA PRO A 152 -20.83 -23.67 -1.76
C PRO A 152 -21.13 -22.20 -1.42
N ASP A 153 -21.38 -21.87 -0.14
CA ASP A 153 -21.64 -20.49 0.28
C ASP A 153 -20.39 -19.60 0.23
N TRP A 154 -19.19 -20.16 0.10
CA TRP A 154 -17.97 -19.39 -0.13
C TRP A 154 -18.03 -18.54 -1.41
N ALA A 155 -18.75 -19.01 -2.44
CA ALA A 155 -18.94 -18.26 -3.68
C ALA A 155 -19.68 -16.94 -3.44
N ARG A 156 -20.64 -16.92 -2.49
CA ARG A 156 -21.37 -15.71 -2.10
C ARG A 156 -20.53 -14.74 -1.27
N LEU A 157 -19.46 -15.24 -0.65
CA LEU A 157 -18.38 -14.43 -0.07
C LEU A 157 -17.32 -14.03 -1.12
N GLY A 158 -17.50 -14.35 -2.40
CA GLY A 158 -16.53 -14.07 -3.47
C GLY A 158 -15.25 -14.89 -3.38
N VAL A 159 -15.26 -16.02 -2.67
CA VAL A 159 -14.12 -16.92 -2.52
C VAL A 159 -14.19 -18.03 -3.56
N THR A 160 -13.07 -18.26 -4.24
CA THR A 160 -12.85 -19.36 -5.16
C THR A 160 -11.61 -20.14 -4.74
N VAL A 161 -11.62 -21.45 -4.98
CA VAL A 161 -10.53 -22.38 -4.68
C VAL A 161 -10.23 -23.20 -5.93
N ASP A 162 -8.95 -23.40 -6.25
CA ASP A 162 -8.53 -24.03 -7.52
C ASP A 162 -8.59 -25.57 -7.46
N ALA A 163 -8.43 -26.15 -6.27
CA ALA A 163 -8.46 -27.59 -6.04
C ALA A 163 -8.81 -27.92 -4.58
N TYR A 164 -9.23 -29.16 -4.31
CA TYR A 164 -9.42 -29.64 -2.94
C TYR A 164 -8.91 -31.07 -2.77
N GLY A 165 -8.76 -31.50 -1.51
CA GLY A 165 -8.22 -32.81 -1.14
C GLY A 165 -6.76 -32.74 -0.69
N THR A 166 -6.15 -33.91 -0.51
CA THR A 166 -4.75 -34.00 -0.07
C THR A 166 -3.81 -33.61 -1.21
N PRO A 167 -2.95 -32.60 -1.03
CA PRO A 167 -2.00 -32.22 -2.06
C PRO A 167 -0.92 -33.31 -2.23
N PRO A 168 -0.34 -33.47 -3.44
CA PRO A 168 0.66 -34.50 -3.72
C PRO A 168 1.98 -34.29 -2.96
N ALA A 169 2.22 -33.08 -2.46
CA ALA A 169 3.34 -32.73 -1.59
C ALA A 169 2.89 -31.71 -0.54
N PRO A 170 3.58 -31.60 0.62
CA PRO A 170 3.28 -30.59 1.63
C PRO A 170 3.34 -29.18 1.05
N LEU A 171 2.23 -28.43 1.18
CA LEU A 171 2.12 -27.04 0.71
C LEU A 171 2.19 -26.05 1.87
N THR A 172 2.44 -24.79 1.54
CA THR A 172 2.42 -23.70 2.52
C THR A 172 1.00 -23.50 3.07
N GLY A 173 0.85 -23.64 4.39
CA GLY A 173 -0.44 -23.51 5.06
C GLY A 173 -0.91 -22.07 5.24
N ILE A 174 -2.22 -21.83 5.08
CA ILE A 174 -2.92 -20.66 5.61
C ILE A 174 -3.87 -21.15 6.70
N ARG A 175 -3.52 -20.87 7.96
CA ARG A 175 -4.20 -21.43 9.15
C ARG A 175 -4.51 -20.31 10.17
N PRO A 176 -5.48 -19.42 9.88
CA PRO A 176 -5.98 -18.51 10.89
C PRO A 176 -6.76 -19.28 11.97
N VAL A 177 -6.98 -18.67 13.13
CA VAL A 177 -7.91 -19.19 14.14
C VAL A 177 -9.31 -19.27 13.51
N PRO A 178 -10.00 -20.43 13.56
CA PRO A 178 -11.32 -20.60 12.96
C PRO A 178 -12.33 -19.54 13.38
N ALA A 179 -13.27 -19.21 12.49
CA ALA A 179 -14.36 -18.26 12.77
C ALA A 179 -15.33 -18.75 13.85
N GLY A 180 -15.46 -20.08 14.01
CA GLY A 180 -16.49 -20.68 14.87
C GLY A 180 -17.92 -20.51 14.33
N ALA A 181 -18.05 -20.25 13.03
CA ALA A 181 -19.32 -20.13 12.31
C ALA A 181 -19.14 -20.60 10.86
N THR A 182 -20.23 -20.97 10.21
CA THR A 182 -20.28 -21.34 8.79
C THR A 182 -20.39 -20.11 7.89
N ALA A 183 -20.13 -20.27 6.59
CA ALA A 183 -20.31 -19.17 5.64
C ALA A 183 -21.78 -18.75 5.52
N ALA A 184 -22.71 -19.70 5.54
CA ALA A 184 -24.15 -19.46 5.53
C ALA A 184 -24.58 -18.55 6.69
N GLU A 185 -24.21 -18.90 7.93
CA GLU A 185 -24.55 -18.14 9.13
C GLU A 185 -23.99 -16.71 9.09
N LEU A 186 -22.74 -16.55 8.62
CA LEU A 186 -22.12 -15.23 8.51
C LEU A 186 -22.79 -14.36 7.43
N LEU A 187 -23.17 -14.96 6.30
CA LEU A 187 -23.88 -14.26 5.23
C LEU A 187 -25.26 -13.80 5.68
N GLU A 188 -26.00 -14.64 6.40
CA GLU A 188 -27.31 -14.30 6.95
C GLU A 188 -27.20 -13.18 7.98
N ARG A 189 -26.24 -13.29 8.91
CA ARG A 189 -26.11 -12.35 10.02
C ARG A 189 -25.49 -11.01 9.64
N LEU A 190 -24.50 -11.01 8.75
CA LEU A 190 -23.65 -9.83 8.49
C LEU A 190 -23.68 -9.38 7.02
N GLY A 191 -24.08 -10.24 6.10
CA GLY A 191 -23.87 -10.02 4.67
C GLY A 191 -22.40 -10.17 4.26
N PRO A 192 -22.11 -10.15 2.95
CA PRO A 192 -20.82 -10.59 2.42
C PRO A 192 -19.66 -9.68 2.82
N ASP A 193 -19.86 -8.37 2.72
CA ASP A 193 -18.77 -7.40 2.95
C ASP A 193 -18.38 -7.29 4.42
N ALA A 194 -19.36 -7.24 5.34
CA ALA A 194 -19.09 -7.16 6.77
C ALA A 194 -18.51 -8.49 7.30
N ALA A 195 -18.98 -9.64 6.80
CA ALA A 195 -18.37 -10.93 7.10
C ALA A 195 -16.89 -10.96 6.66
N ARG A 196 -16.58 -10.56 5.41
CA ARG A 196 -15.19 -10.50 4.94
C ARG A 196 -14.34 -9.56 5.77
N TRP A 197 -14.84 -8.37 6.10
CA TRP A 197 -14.12 -7.42 6.95
C TRP A 197 -13.81 -8.02 8.32
N GLY A 198 -14.80 -8.57 9.03
CA GLY A 198 -14.61 -9.17 10.35
C GLY A 198 -13.61 -10.33 10.34
N LEU A 199 -13.66 -11.18 9.31
CA LEU A 199 -12.76 -12.32 9.15
C LEU A 199 -11.30 -11.91 8.86
N LEU A 200 -11.09 -10.81 8.12
CA LEU A 200 -9.77 -10.37 7.65
C LEU A 200 -9.12 -9.30 8.54
N ARG A 201 -9.91 -8.54 9.31
CA ARG A 201 -9.41 -7.46 10.17
C ARG A 201 -8.55 -7.99 11.31
N ALA A 202 -8.96 -9.09 11.93
CA ALA A 202 -8.21 -9.70 13.02
C ALA A 202 -6.99 -10.46 12.49
N ALA A 203 -5.85 -10.36 13.16
CA ALA A 203 -4.65 -11.10 12.79
C ALA A 203 -4.91 -12.61 12.82
N GLY A 204 -4.18 -13.37 12.00
CA GLY A 204 -4.44 -14.80 11.83
C GLY A 204 -4.39 -15.62 13.14
N HIS A 205 -3.62 -15.18 14.14
CA HIS A 205 -3.53 -15.84 15.45
C HIS A 205 -4.58 -15.39 16.47
N ASP A 206 -5.37 -14.36 16.16
CA ASP A 206 -6.43 -13.85 17.02
C ASP A 206 -7.79 -14.37 16.56
N ARG A 207 -8.78 -14.44 17.47
CA ARG A 207 -10.18 -14.74 17.09
C ARG A 207 -10.81 -13.56 16.35
N ALA A 208 -11.58 -13.84 15.30
CA ALA A 208 -12.34 -12.82 14.59
C ALA A 208 -13.53 -12.34 15.43
N ALA A 209 -13.67 -11.02 15.62
CA ALA A 209 -14.84 -10.41 16.24
C ALA A 209 -15.95 -10.29 15.18
N LEU A 210 -16.90 -11.22 15.21
CA LEU A 210 -17.99 -11.36 14.21
C LEU A 210 -19.34 -10.99 14.82
N GLY A 211 -19.39 -9.82 15.47
CA GLY A 211 -20.55 -9.30 16.17
C GLY A 211 -21.41 -8.36 15.31
N PRO A 212 -22.60 -7.95 15.81
CA PRO A 212 -23.50 -7.02 15.13
C PRO A 212 -22.94 -5.59 15.04
N ASP A 213 -21.87 -5.28 15.78
CA ASP A 213 -21.14 -4.02 15.69
C ASP A 213 -20.64 -3.71 14.27
N LEU A 214 -20.38 -4.75 13.46
CA LEU A 214 -19.99 -4.63 12.05
C LEU A 214 -21.11 -4.13 11.13
N LEU A 215 -22.36 -4.08 11.60
CA LEU A 215 -23.52 -3.57 10.84
C LEU A 215 -23.86 -2.12 11.17
N VAL A 216 -23.33 -1.60 12.27
CA VAL A 216 -23.62 -0.24 12.74
C VAL A 216 -23.16 0.76 11.68
N GLN A 217 -24.07 1.66 11.26
CA GLN A 217 -23.76 2.75 10.34
C GLN A 217 -23.25 3.97 11.12
N GLY A 218 -22.07 3.82 11.74
CA GLY A 218 -21.47 4.84 12.58
C GLY A 218 -19.98 4.63 12.78
N GLU A 219 -19.30 5.64 13.34
CA GLU A 219 -17.84 5.68 13.43
C GLU A 219 -17.22 4.57 14.28
N ALA A 220 -18.00 4.00 15.21
CA ALA A 220 -17.58 2.86 16.01
C ALA A 220 -17.35 1.58 15.17
N ASN A 221 -17.94 1.50 13.97
CA ASN A 221 -17.73 0.41 13.02
C ASN A 221 -16.58 0.77 12.06
N PRO A 222 -15.42 0.08 12.14
CA PRO A 222 -14.28 0.40 11.30
C PRO A 222 -14.55 0.23 9.80
N LEU A 223 -15.38 -0.75 9.41
CA LEU A 223 -15.76 -0.94 8.00
C LEU A 223 -16.57 0.25 7.48
N PHE A 224 -17.55 0.69 8.26
CA PHE A 224 -18.35 1.85 7.93
C PHE A 224 -17.46 3.08 7.77
N ARG A 225 -16.57 3.35 8.73
CA ARG A 225 -15.66 4.50 8.68
C ARG A 225 -14.77 4.49 7.43
N VAL A 226 -14.19 3.35 7.08
CA VAL A 226 -13.36 3.18 5.88
C VAL A 226 -14.16 3.46 4.60
N ARG A 227 -15.36 2.90 4.49
CA ARG A 227 -16.24 3.13 3.33
C ARG A 227 -16.75 4.57 3.28
N TYR A 228 -17.06 5.15 4.43
CA TYR A 228 -17.54 6.52 4.54
C TYR A 228 -16.46 7.53 4.16
N ALA A 229 -15.21 7.31 4.56
CA ALA A 229 -14.08 8.10 4.09
C ALA A 229 -13.95 8.05 2.56
N HIS A 230 -14.09 6.86 1.94
CA HIS A 230 -14.09 6.73 0.49
C HIS A 230 -15.25 7.47 -0.18
N ALA A 231 -16.50 7.25 0.28
CA ALA A 231 -17.68 7.92 -0.24
C ALA A 231 -17.60 9.45 -0.08
N ARG A 232 -17.05 9.92 1.05
CA ARG A 232 -16.80 11.34 1.31
C ARG A 232 -15.76 11.92 0.35
N ALA A 233 -14.66 11.20 0.09
CA ALA A 233 -13.68 11.60 -0.92
C ALA A 233 -14.33 11.75 -2.31
N ARG A 234 -15.18 10.80 -2.72
CA ARG A 234 -15.95 10.91 -3.98
C ARG A 234 -16.92 12.09 -3.97
N ALA A 235 -17.57 12.36 -2.84
CA ALA A 235 -18.46 13.50 -2.68
C ALA A 235 -17.71 14.84 -2.81
N LEU A 236 -16.49 14.95 -2.27
CA LEU A 236 -15.65 16.13 -2.41
C LEU A 236 -15.29 16.39 -3.88
N THR A 237 -14.89 15.35 -4.63
CA THR A 237 -14.63 15.48 -6.09
C THR A 237 -15.85 15.99 -6.84
N ARG A 238 -17.04 15.44 -6.56
CA ARG A 238 -18.29 15.92 -7.17
C ARG A 238 -18.61 17.37 -6.78
N GLY A 239 -18.41 17.71 -5.51
CA GLY A 239 -18.62 19.07 -5.00
C GLY A 239 -17.68 20.09 -5.65
N ALA A 240 -16.41 19.74 -5.82
CA ALA A 240 -15.44 20.58 -6.52
C ALA A 240 -15.82 20.81 -7.99
N ALA A 241 -16.23 19.75 -8.69
CA ALA A 241 -16.68 19.86 -10.08
C ALA A 241 -17.90 20.79 -10.21
N ALA A 242 -18.85 20.72 -9.27
CA ALA A 242 -20.00 21.63 -9.21
C ALA A 242 -19.59 23.09 -8.94
N LEU A 243 -18.47 23.32 -8.24
CA LEU A 243 -17.86 24.63 -8.00
C LEU A 243 -16.92 25.07 -9.14
N GLY A 244 -16.81 24.29 -10.22
CA GLY A 244 -16.04 24.63 -11.40
C GLY A 244 -14.53 24.42 -11.27
N PHE A 245 -14.06 23.55 -10.37
CA PHE A 245 -12.65 23.19 -10.28
C PHE A 245 -12.44 21.69 -10.05
N THR A 246 -11.24 21.20 -10.36
CA THR A 246 -10.84 19.80 -10.17
C THR A 246 -9.56 19.69 -9.35
N ALA A 247 -9.22 18.48 -8.94
CA ALA A 247 -7.93 18.21 -8.34
C ALA A 247 -6.82 18.52 -9.35
N GLU A 248 -5.78 19.20 -8.89
CA GLU A 248 -4.58 19.43 -9.67
C GLU A 248 -3.37 19.03 -8.83
N THR A 249 -2.45 18.34 -9.48
CA THR A 249 -1.12 18.11 -8.92
C THR A 249 -0.25 19.30 -9.34
N PRO A 250 0.35 20.07 -8.41
CA PRO A 250 1.07 21.29 -8.74
C PRO A 250 2.19 21.06 -9.78
N ALA A 251 2.31 21.98 -10.75
CA ALA A 251 3.32 21.93 -11.80
C ALA A 251 4.75 22.03 -11.21
N ARG A 252 5.75 21.55 -11.96
CA ARG A 252 7.16 21.61 -11.53
C ARG A 252 7.64 23.06 -11.53
N GLY A 253 8.04 23.59 -10.37
CA GLY A 253 8.60 24.94 -10.25
C GLY A 253 7.57 26.05 -10.02
N GLU A 254 6.28 25.75 -10.05
CA GLU A 254 5.28 26.60 -9.41
C GLU A 254 5.22 26.22 -7.93
N ASP A 255 5.03 27.20 -7.04
CA ASP A 255 4.86 26.95 -5.61
C ASP A 255 3.39 26.88 -5.13
N PRO A 256 2.53 25.97 -5.63
CA PRO A 256 1.32 25.56 -4.92
C PRO A 256 1.56 24.41 -3.94
N ALA A 257 2.76 23.83 -3.94
CA ALA A 257 3.14 22.69 -3.10
C ALA A 257 3.68 23.10 -1.71
N ALA A 258 4.06 24.36 -1.48
CA ALA A 258 4.32 24.87 -0.14
C ALA A 258 3.08 24.81 0.78
N HIS A 259 1.85 24.79 0.24
CA HIS A 259 0.66 24.83 1.10
C HIS A 259 0.23 23.47 1.67
N LEU A 260 0.47 22.37 0.96
CA LEU A 260 0.12 21.02 1.44
C LEU A 260 1.24 20.41 2.29
N ALA A 261 2.51 20.57 1.86
CA ALA A 261 3.68 19.99 2.49
C ALA A 261 3.97 20.52 3.91
N HIS A 262 3.38 21.65 4.28
CA HIS A 262 3.57 22.28 5.60
C HIS A 262 2.32 22.24 6.50
N HIS A 263 1.17 21.72 6.03
CA HIS A 263 -0.01 21.64 6.89
C HIS A 263 0.08 20.41 7.80
N PRO A 264 0.15 20.57 9.15
CA PRO A 264 0.41 19.47 10.06
C PRO A 264 -0.64 18.35 9.99
N ALA A 265 -1.88 18.68 9.64
CA ALA A 265 -2.95 17.69 9.48
C ALA A 265 -2.89 16.88 8.16
N ALA A 266 -2.19 17.37 7.13
CA ALA A 266 -2.08 16.67 5.85
C ALA A 266 -0.95 15.62 5.83
N ARG A 267 0.12 15.86 6.61
CA ARG A 267 1.31 15.01 6.63
C ARG A 267 1.02 13.55 7.01
N PRO A 268 0.27 13.24 8.09
CA PRO A 268 0.00 11.85 8.45
C PRO A 268 -0.74 11.07 7.35
N LEU A 269 -1.67 11.73 6.65
CA LEU A 269 -2.40 11.11 5.55
C LEU A 269 -1.49 10.83 4.35
N LEU A 270 -0.63 11.78 4.00
CA LEU A 270 0.37 11.62 2.93
C LEU A 270 1.34 10.46 3.22
N ASP A 271 1.84 10.36 4.46
CA ASP A 271 2.73 9.27 4.88
C ASP A 271 2.05 7.90 4.73
N LEU A 272 0.80 7.78 5.19
CA LEU A 272 0.04 6.55 5.06
C LEU A 272 -0.26 6.16 3.60
N ILE A 273 -0.47 7.13 2.71
CA ILE A 273 -0.61 6.88 1.26
C ILE A 273 0.72 6.45 0.66
N ALA A 274 1.84 7.08 1.04
CA ALA A 274 3.17 6.74 0.58
C ALA A 274 3.60 5.33 1.02
N ASP A 275 3.22 4.92 2.23
CA ASP A 275 3.53 3.59 2.79
C ASP A 275 2.69 2.45 2.20
N HIS A 276 1.58 2.76 1.52
CA HIS A 276 0.62 1.77 1.03
C HIS A 276 1.26 0.64 0.18
N PRO A 277 2.14 0.92 -0.81
CA PRO A 277 2.80 -0.14 -1.58
C PRO A 277 3.60 -1.12 -0.72
N ALA A 278 4.31 -0.61 0.29
CA ALA A 278 5.09 -1.43 1.21
C ALA A 278 4.18 -2.30 2.11
N VAL A 279 3.03 -1.76 2.54
CA VAL A 279 2.02 -2.51 3.29
C VAL A 279 1.44 -3.65 2.45
N LEU A 280 1.12 -3.42 1.17
CA LEU A 280 0.60 -4.48 0.28
C LEU A 280 1.62 -5.60 0.09
N LEU A 281 2.88 -5.27 -0.19
CA LEU A 281 3.95 -6.24 -0.33
C LEU A 281 4.20 -7.02 0.97
N ALA A 282 4.14 -6.35 2.12
CA ALA A 282 4.28 -6.99 3.42
C ALA A 282 3.10 -7.94 3.71
N GLY A 283 1.86 -7.52 3.40
CA GLY A 283 0.66 -8.36 3.49
C GLY A 283 0.78 -9.61 2.64
N ALA A 284 1.29 -9.49 1.41
CA ALA A 284 1.56 -10.61 0.51
C ALA A 284 2.63 -11.57 1.07
N ARG A 285 3.80 -11.05 1.47
CA ARG A 285 4.93 -11.85 1.97
C ARG A 285 4.61 -12.60 3.25
N HIS A 286 3.89 -11.96 4.16
CA HIS A 286 3.55 -12.53 5.47
C HIS A 286 2.20 -13.25 5.47
N ARG A 287 1.47 -13.24 4.35
CA ARG A 287 0.13 -13.81 4.24
C ARG A 287 -0.82 -13.21 5.30
N ALA A 288 -0.71 -11.91 5.50
CA ALA A 288 -1.29 -11.15 6.61
C ALA A 288 -2.19 -10.02 6.07
N PRO A 289 -3.42 -10.34 5.59
CA PRO A 289 -4.34 -9.33 5.05
C PRO A 289 -4.84 -8.33 6.10
N ASP A 290 -4.76 -8.67 7.40
CA ASP A 290 -5.05 -7.77 8.52
C ASP A 290 -4.19 -6.50 8.52
N ARG A 291 -2.99 -6.56 7.93
CA ARG A 291 -2.13 -5.38 7.75
C ARG A 291 -2.76 -4.35 6.82
N VAL A 292 -3.43 -4.82 5.77
CA VAL A 292 -4.15 -3.95 4.83
C VAL A 292 -5.36 -3.35 5.54
N ALA A 293 -6.15 -4.15 6.25
CA ALA A 293 -7.30 -3.65 7.02
C ALA A 293 -6.90 -2.53 8.01
N ARG A 294 -5.85 -2.75 8.80
CA ARG A 294 -5.29 -1.75 9.73
C ARG A 294 -4.81 -0.48 9.03
N GLN A 295 -4.18 -0.60 7.87
CA GLN A 295 -3.77 0.56 7.07
C GLN A 295 -4.98 1.36 6.58
N LEU A 296 -6.03 0.70 6.12
CA LEU A 296 -7.24 1.38 5.67
C LEU A 296 -7.94 2.11 6.82
N GLU A 297 -7.98 1.52 8.02
CA GLU A 297 -8.48 2.19 9.23
C GLU A 297 -7.65 3.45 9.54
N ALA A 298 -6.31 3.35 9.48
CA ALA A 298 -5.42 4.49 9.70
C ALA A 298 -5.62 5.60 8.65
N VAL A 299 -5.71 5.24 7.36
CA VAL A 299 -5.98 6.19 6.27
C VAL A 299 -7.34 6.87 6.46
N ALA A 300 -8.38 6.12 6.83
CA ALA A 300 -9.70 6.68 7.06
C ALA A 300 -9.72 7.64 8.27
N HIS A 301 -8.99 7.32 9.34
CA HIS A 301 -8.85 8.22 10.48
C HIS A 301 -8.13 9.50 10.10
N ALA A 302 -6.94 9.39 9.49
CA ALA A 302 -6.16 10.55 9.07
C ALA A 302 -6.88 11.39 8.01
N PHE A 303 -7.73 10.77 7.18
CA PHE A 303 -8.58 11.47 6.21
C PHE A 303 -9.58 12.40 6.90
N PHE A 304 -10.23 11.97 7.97
CA PHE A 304 -11.17 12.83 8.69
C PHE A 304 -10.45 13.94 9.47
N ASP A 305 -9.31 13.63 10.10
CA ASP A 305 -8.49 14.65 10.76
C ASP A 305 -8.03 15.73 9.77
N PHE A 306 -7.62 15.31 8.57
CA PHE A 306 -7.28 16.20 7.45
C PHE A 306 -8.50 17.00 6.96
N HIS A 307 -9.64 16.34 6.74
CA HIS A 307 -10.86 16.96 6.24
C HIS A 307 -11.36 18.06 7.17
N ASP A 308 -11.32 17.83 8.48
CA ASP A 308 -11.85 18.75 9.49
C ASP A 308 -10.90 19.92 9.75
N ALA A 309 -9.59 19.66 9.79
CA ALA A 309 -8.58 20.70 10.02
C ALA A 309 -8.24 21.52 8.77
N CYS A 310 -8.40 20.95 7.57
CA CYS A 310 -8.01 21.57 6.31
C CYS A 310 -9.01 21.24 5.18
N PRO A 311 -10.22 21.83 5.19
CA PRO A 311 -11.28 21.48 4.25
C PRO A 311 -10.84 21.56 2.77
N PRO A 312 -11.12 20.52 1.97
CA PRO A 312 -10.76 20.52 0.55
C PRO A 312 -11.60 21.44 -0.34
N LEU A 313 -12.83 21.76 0.08
CA LEU A 313 -13.73 22.65 -0.65
C LEU A 313 -13.75 24.04 0.00
N PRO A 314 -13.89 25.12 -0.80
CA PRO A 314 -14.07 26.46 -0.26
C PRO A 314 -15.40 26.60 0.49
N ALA A 315 -15.46 27.52 1.46
CA ALA A 315 -16.66 27.80 2.23
C ALA A 315 -17.14 29.26 2.09
N GLY A 316 -18.46 29.46 2.05
CA GLY A 316 -19.06 30.79 1.92
C GLY A 316 -18.65 31.47 0.61
N ASP A 317 -18.12 32.69 0.71
CA ASP A 317 -17.66 33.49 -0.44
C ASP A 317 -16.22 33.19 -0.87
N GLU A 318 -15.56 32.20 -0.27
CA GLU A 318 -14.21 31.80 -0.63
C GLU A 318 -14.16 31.28 -2.08
N LYS A 319 -13.20 31.79 -2.86
CA LYS A 319 -13.00 31.33 -4.24
C LYS A 319 -12.10 30.09 -4.27
N PRO A 320 -12.34 29.14 -5.20
CA PRO A 320 -11.41 28.04 -5.44
C PRO A 320 -9.99 28.55 -5.68
N SER A 321 -9.03 27.95 -4.97
CA SER A 321 -7.62 28.36 -4.98
C SER A 321 -6.73 27.16 -5.23
N ALA A 322 -5.44 27.39 -5.48
CA ALA A 322 -4.50 26.28 -5.66
C ALA A 322 -4.38 25.39 -4.41
N ALA A 323 -4.61 25.95 -3.21
CA ALA A 323 -4.67 25.16 -1.97
C ALA A 323 -5.85 24.17 -1.98
N HIS A 324 -7.04 24.60 -2.41
CA HIS A 324 -8.20 23.70 -2.56
C HIS A 324 -7.93 22.58 -3.56
N ARG A 325 -7.32 22.90 -4.70
CA ARG A 325 -6.96 21.90 -5.72
C ARG A 325 -5.96 20.87 -5.20
N SER A 326 -4.94 21.30 -4.45
CA SER A 326 -3.98 20.40 -3.80
C SER A 326 -4.60 19.54 -2.71
N ARG A 327 -5.47 20.11 -1.86
CA ARG A 327 -6.19 19.37 -0.80
C ARG A 327 -7.14 18.33 -1.39
N LEU A 328 -7.82 18.69 -2.49
CA LEU A 328 -8.68 17.79 -3.21
C LEU A 328 -7.89 16.63 -3.84
N ALA A 329 -6.70 16.88 -4.39
CA ALA A 329 -5.83 15.82 -4.90
C ALA A 329 -5.43 14.81 -3.81
N LEU A 330 -5.16 15.29 -2.59
CA LEU A 330 -4.90 14.41 -1.44
C LEU A 330 -6.15 13.61 -1.02
N ALA A 331 -7.33 14.25 -0.99
CA ALA A 331 -8.59 13.56 -0.71
C ALA A 331 -8.89 12.47 -1.75
N GLU A 332 -8.65 12.75 -3.04
CA GLU A 332 -8.81 11.80 -4.13
C GLU A 332 -7.84 10.62 -4.03
N ALA A 333 -6.58 10.90 -3.69
CA ALA A 333 -5.58 9.88 -3.47
C ALA A 333 -5.93 8.97 -2.29
N ALA A 334 -6.37 9.53 -1.17
CA ALA A 334 -6.87 8.77 -0.01
C ALA A 334 -8.05 7.89 -0.41
N GLY A 335 -9.05 8.44 -1.11
CA GLY A 335 -10.20 7.68 -1.60
C GLY A 335 -9.82 6.54 -2.55
N THR A 336 -8.78 6.73 -3.36
CA THR A 336 -8.24 5.71 -4.28
C THR A 336 -7.55 4.58 -3.53
N VAL A 337 -6.71 4.90 -2.54
CA VAL A 337 -6.07 3.92 -1.66
C VAL A 337 -7.11 3.11 -0.89
N LEU A 338 -8.14 3.77 -0.34
CA LEU A 338 -9.23 3.11 0.38
C LEU A 338 -9.96 2.10 -0.52
N ALA A 339 -10.31 2.51 -1.75
CA ALA A 339 -11.00 1.63 -2.71
C ALA A 339 -10.11 0.48 -3.20
N GLY A 340 -8.83 0.74 -3.51
CA GLY A 340 -7.87 -0.28 -3.94
C GLY A 340 -7.64 -1.33 -2.86
N GLY A 341 -7.42 -0.91 -1.61
CA GLY A 341 -7.27 -1.80 -0.47
C GLY A 341 -8.53 -2.64 -0.18
N LEU A 342 -9.71 -2.03 -0.19
CA LEU A 342 -10.98 -2.76 -0.04
C LEU A 342 -11.16 -3.80 -1.16
N SER A 343 -10.84 -3.44 -2.41
CA SER A 343 -10.85 -4.37 -3.54
C SER A 343 -9.90 -5.55 -3.30
N LEU A 344 -8.67 -5.34 -2.84
CA LEU A 344 -7.74 -6.43 -2.53
C LEU A 344 -8.25 -7.35 -1.40
N LEU A 345 -9.03 -6.82 -0.45
CA LEU A 345 -9.74 -7.59 0.56
C LEU A 345 -11.04 -8.23 0.05
N GLY A 346 -11.43 -8.00 -1.21
CA GLY A 346 -12.65 -8.52 -1.83
C GLY A 346 -13.92 -7.85 -1.30
N ILE A 347 -13.82 -6.60 -0.85
CA ILE A 347 -14.91 -5.82 -0.24
C ILE A 347 -15.26 -4.66 -1.16
N ARG A 348 -16.56 -4.37 -1.32
CA ARG A 348 -17.01 -3.25 -2.15
C ARG A 348 -16.72 -1.89 -1.49
N ALA A 349 -16.32 -0.92 -2.31
CA ALA A 349 -16.17 0.49 -1.95
C ALA A 349 -17.25 1.31 -2.68
N PRO A 350 -18.40 1.58 -2.05
CA PRO A 350 -19.50 2.29 -2.72
C PRO A 350 -19.21 3.79 -2.81
N GLU A 351 -19.58 4.43 -3.92
CA GLU A 351 -19.38 5.87 -4.13
C GLU A 351 -20.32 6.75 -3.27
N HIS A 352 -21.34 6.12 -2.69
CA HIS A 352 -22.38 6.70 -1.84
C HIS A 352 -22.71 5.72 -0.72
N LEU A 353 -22.92 6.22 0.50
CA LEU A 353 -23.35 5.45 1.66
C LEU A 353 -24.62 6.04 2.25
#